data_AF-A0A3A5VS96-F1
#
_entry.id   AF-A0A3A5VS96-F1
#
_cell.length_a   1.000
_cell.length_b   1.000
_cell.length_c   1.000
_cell.angle_alpha   90.00
_cell.angle_beta   90.00
_cell.angle_gamma   90.00
#
_symmetry.space_group_name_H-M   'P 1'
#
loop_
_entity.id
_entity.type
_entity.pdbx_description
1 polymer ?
#
loop_
_entity_poly.entity_id
_entity_poly.type
_entity_poly.pdbx_seq_one_letter_code
_entity_poly.pdbx_strand_id
1 'polypeptide(L)'
;MSSQPQTDFNGPIAGEPAKKTNAAGQPYAHSRQKITSKKPQTSRKKKALSMLQTVLIVLALSLSTYSYITLDNLSQNAVDGKDANEMLVRTEGRDADSICTEGGAEIFIGNDLNSNGYLDADEISTSTKVCHGKEGLSGPQGAPGTSGHTIQDLIDIENLSAGQGGCENGGIIIHSGLDDNDNGELESGERATSVEICDGLLGANGNDGAAGTDGAAGNDGQQGAPGVNGA
;
A
#
# COMPACT_ATOMS: atom_id res chain seq x y z
N MET A 1 -24.82 29.05 -18.49
CA MET A 1 -25.59 29.66 -17.38
C MET A 1 -26.69 28.67 -17.02
N SER A 2 -26.49 27.90 -15.96
CA SER A 2 -27.49 26.94 -15.47
C SER A 2 -27.71 27.20 -13.99
N SER A 3 -28.92 27.63 -13.66
CA SER A 3 -29.38 27.97 -12.32
C SER A 3 -29.50 26.71 -11.45
N GLN A 4 -28.84 26.70 -10.30
CA GLN A 4 -29.07 25.70 -9.27
C GLN A 4 -30.30 26.06 -8.42
N PRO A 5 -31.10 25.07 -7.95
CA PRO A 5 -32.11 25.33 -6.95
C PRO A 5 -31.47 25.50 -5.57
N GLN A 6 -31.73 26.63 -4.92
CA GLN A 6 -31.37 26.84 -3.51
C GLN A 6 -32.42 26.20 -2.61
N THR A 7 -31.98 25.29 -1.73
CA THR A 7 -32.76 24.83 -0.59
C THR A 7 -32.45 25.74 0.60
N ASP A 8 -33.38 26.63 0.93
CA ASP A 8 -33.35 27.43 2.15
C ASP A 8 -33.73 26.52 3.34
N PHE A 9 -32.73 26.07 4.08
CA PHE A 9 -32.89 25.23 5.26
C PHE A 9 -32.60 26.08 6.50
N ASN A 10 -33.56 26.91 6.91
CA ASN A 10 -33.47 27.72 8.13
C ASN A 10 -34.62 27.38 9.08
N GLY A 11 -34.61 26.15 9.58
CA GLY A 11 -35.40 25.72 10.74
C GLY A 11 -34.49 25.58 11.95
N PRO A 12 -34.90 26.06 13.15
CA PRO A 12 -34.07 25.96 14.34
C PRO A 12 -33.84 24.49 14.74
N ILE A 13 -32.56 24.12 14.83
CA ILE A 13 -32.08 22.83 15.34
C ILE A 13 -32.36 22.78 16.84
N ALA A 14 -33.12 21.78 17.29
CA ALA A 14 -33.42 21.60 18.70
C ALA A 14 -32.14 21.20 19.46
N GLY A 15 -31.63 22.10 20.31
CA GLY A 15 -30.43 21.81 21.12
C GLY A 15 -29.77 22.98 21.87
N GLU A 16 -30.22 24.24 21.73
CA GLU A 16 -29.60 25.37 22.44
C GLU A 16 -30.36 25.77 23.74
N PRO A 17 -29.65 26.02 24.86
CA PRO A 17 -30.25 26.51 26.09
C PRO A 17 -30.62 28.00 25.99
N ALA A 18 -31.84 28.35 26.41
CA ALA A 18 -32.36 29.70 26.32
C ALA A 18 -31.55 30.72 27.14
N LYS A 19 -31.06 31.77 26.46
CA LYS A 19 -30.45 32.97 27.05
C LYS A 19 -31.47 33.69 27.95
N LYS A 20 -31.09 33.93 29.20
CA LYS A 20 -31.82 34.82 30.12
C LYS A 20 -31.63 36.28 29.70
N THR A 21 -32.72 36.98 29.42
CA THR A 21 -32.75 38.45 29.38
C THR A 21 -33.76 38.96 30.39
N ASN A 22 -33.24 39.68 31.38
CA ASN A 22 -33.99 40.42 32.39
C ASN A 22 -34.43 41.79 31.87
N ALA A 23 -35.27 42.46 32.67
CA ALA A 23 -35.59 43.89 32.72
C ALA A 23 -36.93 44.28 32.04
N ALA A 24 -37.75 45.19 32.57
CA ALA A 24 -37.80 45.88 33.87
C ALA A 24 -39.09 46.75 33.90
N GLY A 25 -39.52 47.15 35.10
CA GLY A 25 -40.32 48.37 35.37
C GLY A 25 -41.85 48.19 35.33
N GLN A 26 -42.56 48.06 36.47
CA GLN A 26 -43.05 49.11 37.42
C GLN A 26 -44.19 49.98 36.85
N PRO A 27 -45.05 50.65 37.65
CA PRO A 27 -45.32 50.67 39.11
C PRO A 27 -46.81 50.35 39.42
N TYR A 28 -47.31 50.18 40.66
CA TYR A 28 -47.90 51.21 41.55
C TYR A 28 -48.47 50.45 42.77
N ALA A 29 -48.06 50.75 44.00
CA ALA A 29 -48.61 51.75 44.92
C ALA A 29 -49.86 51.29 45.71
N HIS A 30 -49.72 51.46 47.03
CA HIS A 30 -50.62 51.01 48.09
C HIS A 30 -52.00 51.67 48.06
N SER A 31 -53.03 50.88 48.37
CA SER A 31 -54.22 51.39 49.06
C SER A 31 -54.69 50.35 50.07
N ARG A 32 -54.54 50.70 51.35
CA ARG A 32 -55.13 49.99 52.49
C ARG A 32 -56.51 50.60 52.67
N GLN A 33 -57.58 49.80 52.63
CA GLN A 33 -58.55 49.75 53.73
C GLN A 33 -59.76 48.82 53.51
N LYS A 34 -60.18 48.31 54.67
CA LYS A 34 -61.50 47.86 55.09
C LYS A 34 -62.02 46.53 54.55
N ILE A 35 -61.71 45.52 55.35
CA ILE A 35 -62.56 44.37 55.64
C ILE A 35 -64.01 44.86 55.78
N THR A 36 -64.85 44.50 54.82
CA THR A 36 -66.28 44.39 55.02
C THR A 36 -66.69 42.99 54.59
N SER A 37 -67.11 42.21 55.59
CA SER A 37 -67.65 40.88 55.43
C SER A 37 -68.96 40.97 54.65
N LYS A 38 -69.00 40.38 53.44
CA LYS A 38 -70.25 39.93 52.84
C LYS A 38 -70.24 38.41 52.74
N LYS A 39 -71.29 37.84 53.32
CA LYS A 39 -71.58 36.42 53.55
C LYS A 39 -71.44 35.56 52.28
N PRO A 40 -71.15 34.26 52.46
CA PRO A 40 -70.92 33.32 51.38
C PRO A 40 -72.26 32.87 50.78
N GLN A 41 -72.38 32.92 49.46
CA GLN A 41 -73.41 32.14 48.77
C GLN A 41 -72.89 31.61 47.43
N THR A 42 -72.56 30.32 47.47
CA THR A 42 -72.80 29.29 46.47
C THR A 42 -72.84 29.73 45.01
N SER A 43 -71.98 29.17 44.16
CA SER A 43 -72.39 29.03 42.77
C SER A 43 -72.09 27.63 42.28
N ARG A 44 -73.15 26.91 41.93
CA ARG A 44 -73.12 25.66 41.16
C ARG A 44 -72.14 25.75 39.98
N LYS A 45 -71.87 26.96 39.47
CA LYS A 45 -70.88 27.27 38.43
C LYS A 45 -69.43 26.89 38.79
N LYS A 46 -68.95 27.11 40.03
CA LYS A 46 -67.58 26.70 40.42
C LYS A 46 -67.45 25.18 40.55
N LYS A 47 -68.49 24.52 41.09
CA LYS A 47 -68.56 23.05 41.13
C LYS A 47 -68.67 22.45 39.72
N ALA A 48 -69.46 23.07 38.84
CA ALA A 48 -69.58 22.66 37.45
C ALA A 48 -68.28 22.85 36.66
N LEU A 49 -67.54 23.95 36.88
CA LEU A 49 -66.22 24.15 36.28
C LEU A 49 -65.22 23.09 36.76
N SER A 50 -65.25 22.77 38.06
CA SER A 50 -64.38 21.72 38.61
C SER A 50 -64.74 20.33 38.08
N MET A 51 -66.02 20.01 37.90
CA MET A 51 -66.48 18.78 37.26
C MET A 51 -66.10 18.71 35.77
N LEU A 52 -66.17 19.83 35.05
CA LEU A 52 -65.73 19.90 33.66
C LEU A 52 -64.21 19.70 33.56
N GLN A 53 -63.45 20.31 34.47
CA GLN A 53 -62.00 20.15 34.52
C GLN A 53 -61.59 18.71 34.85
N THR A 54 -62.28 18.03 35.79
CA THR A 54 -61.98 16.62 36.08
C THR A 54 -62.34 15.71 34.90
N VAL A 55 -63.46 15.96 34.21
CA VAL A 55 -63.83 15.22 32.99
C VAL A 55 -62.79 15.44 31.88
N LEU A 56 -62.30 16.67 31.68
CA LEU A 56 -61.26 16.95 30.70
C LEU A 56 -59.92 16.28 31.04
N ILE A 57 -59.56 16.21 32.33
CA ILE A 57 -58.35 15.50 32.77
C ILE A 57 -58.48 14.00 32.54
N VAL A 58 -59.62 13.41 32.90
CA VAL A 58 -59.88 11.97 32.67
C VAL A 58 -59.92 11.65 31.18
N LEU A 59 -60.48 12.54 30.36
CA LEU A 59 -60.50 12.39 28.91
C LEU A 59 -59.10 12.53 28.31
N ALA A 60 -58.28 13.47 28.78
CA ALA A 60 -56.89 13.59 28.35
C ALA A 60 -56.06 12.36 28.75
N LEU A 61 -56.28 11.82 29.94
CA LEU A 61 -55.64 10.58 30.41
C LEU A 61 -56.08 9.39 29.56
N SER A 62 -57.38 9.24 29.27
CA SER A 62 -57.86 8.14 28.44
C SER A 62 -57.38 8.25 26.99
N LEU A 63 -57.33 9.45 26.41
CA LEU A 63 -56.75 9.69 25.08
C LEU A 63 -55.24 9.40 25.07
N SER A 64 -54.53 9.73 26.15
CA SER A 64 -53.10 9.41 26.29
C SER A 64 -52.87 7.90 26.40
N THR A 65 -53.67 7.20 27.20
CA THR A 65 -53.62 5.72 27.30
C THR A 65 -54.01 5.07 25.98
N TYR A 66 -55.02 5.60 25.29
CA TYR A 66 -55.41 5.13 23.96
C TYR A 66 -54.26 5.29 22.96
N SER A 67 -53.62 6.46 22.94
CA SER A 67 -52.45 6.76 22.10
C SER A 67 -51.26 5.82 22.41
N TYR A 68 -51.00 5.54 23.69
CA TYR A 68 -49.97 4.58 24.09
C TYR A 68 -50.28 3.16 23.61
N ILE A 69 -51.52 2.70 23.75
CA ILE A 69 -51.97 1.41 23.23
C ILE A 69 -51.90 1.39 21.70
N THR A 70 -52.18 2.51 21.02
CA THR A 70 -52.04 2.57 19.55
C THR A 70 -50.58 2.48 19.14
N LEU A 71 -49.66 3.15 19.84
CA LEU A 71 -48.22 3.05 19.58
C LEU A 71 -47.66 1.64 19.80
N ASP A 72 -48.14 0.91 20.81
CA ASP A 72 -47.77 -0.50 21.04
C ASP A 72 -48.23 -1.40 19.87
N ASN A 73 -49.39 -1.11 19.28
CA ASN A 73 -49.86 -1.79 18.08
C ASN A 73 -49.15 -1.35 16.79
N LEU A 74 -48.61 -0.12 16.72
CA LEU A 74 -47.71 0.28 15.64
C LEU A 74 -46.37 -0.45 15.73
N SER A 75 -45.89 -0.75 16.94
CA SER A 75 -44.65 -1.51 17.14
C SER A 75 -44.75 -2.97 16.68
N GLN A 76 -45.96 -3.56 16.60
CA GLN A 76 -46.12 -4.91 16.05
C GLN A 76 -46.11 -4.96 14.51
N ASN A 77 -46.11 -3.81 13.83
CA ASN A 77 -45.88 -3.72 12.38
C ASN A 77 -44.55 -3.04 12.02
N ALA A 78 -43.87 -2.43 12.99
CA ALA A 78 -42.46 -2.12 12.86
C ALA A 78 -41.71 -3.39 13.24
N VAL A 79 -41.51 -4.25 12.25
CA VAL A 79 -40.60 -5.37 12.44
C VAL A 79 -39.27 -4.75 12.86
N ASP A 80 -38.84 -5.07 14.08
CA ASP A 80 -37.42 -5.13 14.39
C ASP A 80 -36.74 -5.80 13.18
N GLY A 81 -35.56 -5.36 12.76
CA GLY A 81 -34.90 -5.86 11.53
C GLY A 81 -34.59 -7.37 11.47
N LYS A 82 -35.30 -8.20 12.25
CA LYS A 82 -35.45 -9.65 12.19
C LYS A 82 -36.17 -10.16 10.94
N ASP A 83 -37.04 -9.36 10.30
CA ASP A 83 -37.64 -9.70 8.99
C ASP A 83 -37.02 -8.89 7.84
N ALA A 84 -35.88 -8.24 8.06
CA ALA A 84 -35.11 -7.68 6.95
C ALA A 84 -34.43 -8.84 6.23
N ASN A 85 -35.13 -9.43 5.27
CA ASN A 85 -34.57 -10.39 4.32
C ASN A 85 -33.23 -9.82 3.81
N GLU A 86 -32.17 -10.63 3.89
CA GLU A 86 -30.81 -10.17 3.59
C GLU A 86 -30.73 -9.66 2.15
N MET A 87 -30.25 -8.43 1.95
CA MET A 87 -30.06 -7.90 0.60
C MET A 87 -28.79 -8.50 0.00
N LEU A 88 -28.95 -9.31 -1.04
CA LEU A 88 -27.85 -9.95 -1.74
C LEU A 88 -27.59 -9.27 -3.09
N VAL A 89 -26.32 -9.32 -3.49
CA VAL A 89 -25.86 -8.86 -4.80
C VAL A 89 -25.20 -10.02 -5.51
N ARG A 90 -25.67 -10.33 -6.72
CA ARG A 90 -25.11 -11.37 -7.58
C ARG A 90 -24.63 -10.74 -8.87
N THR A 91 -23.38 -11.00 -9.24
CA THR A 91 -22.80 -10.47 -10.49
C THR A 91 -22.50 -11.63 -11.43
N GLU A 92 -22.95 -11.51 -12.67
CA GLU A 92 -22.65 -12.46 -13.74
C GLU A 92 -21.87 -11.77 -14.86
N GLY A 93 -20.91 -12.49 -15.44
CA GLY A 93 -20.23 -12.06 -16.65
C GLY A 93 -21.18 -12.10 -17.85
N ARG A 94 -21.04 -11.12 -18.74
CA ARG A 94 -21.80 -11.04 -20.00
C ARG A 94 -20.85 -11.06 -21.18
N ASP A 95 -21.21 -11.86 -22.19
CA ASP A 95 -20.59 -11.81 -23.51
C ASP A 95 -20.95 -10.52 -24.25
N ALA A 96 -20.19 -10.25 -25.31
CA ALA A 96 -20.43 -9.12 -26.19
C ALA A 96 -21.78 -9.24 -26.92
N ASP A 97 -22.57 -8.17 -26.87
CA ASP A 97 -23.85 -8.06 -27.57
C ASP A 97 -24.03 -6.65 -28.19
N SER A 98 -25.23 -6.35 -28.71
CA SER A 98 -25.52 -5.05 -29.32
C SER A 98 -25.57 -3.89 -28.32
N ILE A 99 -25.65 -4.17 -27.01
CA ILE A 99 -25.70 -3.17 -25.93
C ILE A 99 -24.28 -2.95 -25.39
N CYS A 100 -23.54 -4.02 -25.13
CA CYS A 100 -22.16 -4.01 -24.65
C CYS A 100 -21.24 -4.72 -25.65
N THR A 101 -20.61 -3.98 -26.57
CA THR A 101 -19.79 -4.55 -27.65
C THR A 101 -18.52 -5.25 -27.16
N GLU A 102 -18.03 -4.87 -25.98
CA GLU A 102 -16.81 -5.44 -25.35
C GLU A 102 -17.16 -6.42 -24.22
N GLY A 103 -18.43 -6.89 -24.18
CA GLY A 103 -18.96 -7.61 -23.04
C GLY A 103 -19.07 -6.73 -21.79
N GLY A 104 -19.20 -7.38 -20.63
CA GLY A 104 -19.34 -6.67 -19.37
C GLY A 104 -19.84 -7.57 -18.25
N ALA A 105 -20.65 -7.00 -17.37
CA ALA A 105 -21.32 -7.72 -16.30
C ALA A 105 -22.79 -7.28 -16.16
N GLU A 106 -23.62 -8.18 -15.64
CA GLU A 106 -24.93 -7.85 -15.10
C GLU A 106 -24.90 -7.98 -13.58
N ILE A 107 -25.39 -6.96 -12.90
CA ILE A 107 -25.48 -6.92 -11.45
C ILE A 107 -26.95 -7.06 -11.08
N PHE A 108 -27.28 -8.09 -10.32
CA PHE A 108 -28.60 -8.37 -9.78
C PHE A 108 -28.64 -8.03 -8.29
N ILE A 109 -29.70 -7.37 -7.86
CA ILE A 109 -29.91 -6.94 -6.47
C ILE A 109 -31.30 -7.37 -6.04
N GLY A 110 -31.41 -8.01 -4.88
CA GLY A 110 -32.68 -8.44 -4.31
C GLY A 110 -32.53 -8.87 -2.86
N ASN A 111 -33.64 -9.28 -2.26
CA ASN A 111 -33.66 -9.76 -0.89
C ASN A 111 -33.80 -11.28 -0.90
N ASP A 112 -32.98 -11.98 -0.12
CA ASP A 112 -33.08 -13.44 0.08
C ASP A 112 -34.34 -13.75 0.89
N LEU A 113 -35.41 -14.13 0.19
CA LEU A 113 -36.73 -14.36 0.76
C LEU A 113 -36.80 -15.72 1.46
N ASN A 114 -35.97 -16.67 1.03
CA ASN A 114 -35.98 -18.04 1.53
C ASN A 114 -34.83 -18.33 2.51
N SER A 115 -33.97 -17.33 2.78
CA SER A 115 -32.84 -17.37 3.70
C SER A 115 -31.82 -18.47 3.38
N ASN A 116 -31.60 -18.79 2.10
CA ASN A 116 -30.65 -19.81 1.67
C ASN A 116 -29.24 -19.26 1.42
N GLY A 117 -29.03 -17.95 1.48
CA GLY A 117 -27.76 -17.27 1.23
C GLY A 117 -27.40 -17.08 -0.24
N TYR A 118 -28.33 -17.33 -1.16
CA TYR A 118 -28.19 -17.16 -2.61
C TYR A 118 -29.29 -16.25 -3.14
N LEU A 119 -28.94 -15.42 -4.12
CA LEU A 119 -29.95 -14.59 -4.81
C LEU A 119 -30.57 -15.39 -5.97
N ASP A 120 -31.72 -16.01 -5.69
CA ASP A 120 -32.48 -16.78 -6.66
C ASP A 120 -33.17 -15.87 -7.70
N ALA A 121 -33.53 -16.42 -8.86
CA ALA A 121 -34.07 -15.64 -9.98
C ALA A 121 -35.38 -14.89 -9.63
N ASP A 122 -36.22 -15.49 -8.78
CA ASP A 122 -37.50 -14.91 -8.35
C ASP A 122 -37.33 -13.83 -7.27
N GLU A 123 -36.14 -13.70 -6.68
CA GLU A 123 -35.83 -12.77 -5.59
C GLU A 123 -35.19 -11.46 -6.11
N ILE A 124 -34.82 -11.43 -7.39
CA ILE A 124 -34.19 -10.28 -8.04
C ILE A 124 -35.20 -9.13 -8.13
N SER A 125 -34.90 -8.03 -7.46
CA SER A 125 -35.73 -6.81 -7.49
C SER A 125 -35.29 -5.84 -8.58
N THR A 126 -33.99 -5.75 -8.84
CA THR A 126 -33.38 -4.81 -9.78
C THR A 126 -32.19 -5.47 -10.47
N SER A 127 -31.97 -5.14 -11.73
CA SER A 127 -30.75 -5.49 -12.46
C SER A 127 -30.16 -4.26 -13.14
N THR A 128 -28.83 -4.21 -13.22
CA THR A 128 -28.11 -3.17 -13.94
C THR A 128 -27.01 -3.79 -14.79
N LYS A 129 -26.92 -3.36 -16.05
CA LYS A 129 -25.88 -3.80 -16.99
C LYS A 129 -24.72 -2.82 -16.93
N VAL A 130 -23.50 -3.35 -16.85
CA VAL A 130 -22.25 -2.58 -16.85
C VAL A 130 -21.39 -3.09 -17.99
N CYS A 131 -21.17 -2.26 -19.01
CA CYS A 131 -20.33 -2.62 -20.16
C CYS A 131 -18.85 -2.33 -19.88
N HIS A 132 -17.95 -3.13 -20.42
CA HIS A 132 -16.54 -2.77 -20.48
C HIS A 132 -16.31 -1.55 -21.38
N GLY A 133 -15.25 -0.80 -21.10
CA GLY A 133 -14.76 0.21 -22.01
C GLY A 133 -14.08 -0.43 -23.23
N LYS A 134 -14.07 0.29 -24.35
CA LYS A 134 -13.23 -0.09 -25.49
C LYS A 134 -11.76 -0.05 -25.09
N GLU A 135 -10.99 -1.00 -25.60
CA GLU A 135 -9.54 -0.98 -25.45
C GLU A 135 -8.98 0.35 -25.97
N GLY A 136 -8.03 0.93 -25.21
CA GLY A 136 -7.34 2.13 -25.63
C GLY A 136 -6.46 1.86 -26.84
N LEU A 137 -6.26 2.87 -27.70
CA LEU A 137 -5.26 2.77 -28.76
C LEU A 137 -3.88 2.55 -28.13
N SER A 138 -3.08 1.67 -28.73
CA SER A 138 -1.66 1.54 -28.35
C SER A 138 -0.99 2.91 -28.42
N GLY A 139 -0.10 3.18 -27.47
CA GLY A 139 0.69 4.40 -27.47
C GLY A 139 1.57 4.49 -28.74
N PRO A 140 2.00 5.70 -29.13
CA PRO A 140 2.95 5.85 -30.22
C PRO A 140 4.22 5.07 -29.92
N GLN A 141 4.83 4.47 -30.95
CA GLN A 141 6.14 3.84 -30.80
C GLN A 141 7.15 4.90 -30.36
N GLY A 142 7.97 4.55 -29.36
CA GLY A 142 9.07 5.40 -28.92
C GLY A 142 10.03 5.73 -30.08
N ALA A 143 10.66 6.90 -30.02
CA ALA A 143 11.69 7.26 -30.98
C ALA A 143 12.79 6.17 -30.99
N PRO A 144 13.34 5.82 -32.17
CA PRO A 144 14.52 4.98 -32.23
C PRO A 144 15.64 5.57 -31.35
N GLY A 145 16.34 4.72 -30.60
CA GLY A 145 17.55 5.16 -29.90
C GLY A 145 18.59 5.65 -30.92
N THR A 146 19.39 6.64 -30.54
CA THR A 146 20.60 6.98 -31.30
C THR A 146 21.45 5.73 -31.41
N SER A 147 21.84 5.34 -32.63
CA SER A 147 22.78 4.24 -32.84
C SER A 147 24.03 4.50 -32.00
N GLY A 148 24.16 3.79 -30.88
CA GLY A 148 25.34 3.88 -30.03
C GLY A 148 26.53 3.38 -30.84
N HIS A 149 27.59 4.18 -30.88
CA HIS A 149 28.90 3.68 -31.28
C HIS A 149 29.19 2.45 -30.41
N THR A 150 29.63 1.36 -31.03
CA THR A 150 30.09 0.17 -30.30
C THR A 150 31.44 0.50 -29.69
N ILE A 151 31.44 1.23 -28.58
CA ILE A 151 32.62 1.41 -27.72
C ILE A 151 33.08 0.02 -27.28
N GLN A 152 34.26 -0.39 -27.76
CA GLN A 152 34.89 -1.66 -27.43
C GLN A 152 35.74 -1.51 -26.17
N ASP A 153 35.78 -2.53 -25.33
CA ASP A 153 36.73 -2.59 -24.21
C ASP A 153 37.97 -3.34 -24.68
N LEU A 154 39.13 -2.69 -24.62
CA LEU A 154 40.41 -3.21 -25.10
C LEU A 154 41.38 -3.41 -23.94
N ILE A 155 42.30 -4.37 -24.13
CA ILE A 155 43.37 -4.69 -23.19
C ILE A 155 44.70 -4.62 -23.94
N ASP A 156 45.66 -3.89 -23.37
CA ASP A 156 47.04 -3.78 -23.86
C ASP A 156 48.01 -4.26 -22.77
N ILE A 157 49.06 -4.97 -23.16
CA ILE A 157 50.04 -5.57 -22.24
C ILE A 157 51.44 -5.12 -22.64
N GLU A 158 52.11 -4.42 -21.73
CA GLU A 158 53.49 -3.97 -21.90
C GLU A 158 54.42 -4.72 -20.93
N ASN A 159 55.63 -5.06 -21.39
CA ASN A 159 56.63 -5.70 -20.54
C ASN A 159 57.41 -4.65 -19.73
N LEU A 160 57.61 -4.92 -18.45
CA LEU A 160 58.44 -4.12 -17.55
C LEU A 160 59.83 -4.76 -17.43
N SER A 161 60.88 -4.00 -17.72
CA SER A 161 62.25 -4.42 -17.41
C SER A 161 62.52 -4.32 -15.89
N ALA A 162 63.56 -5.01 -15.44
CA ALA A 162 64.02 -4.93 -14.06
C ALA A 162 64.25 -3.46 -13.61
N GLY A 163 63.59 -3.06 -12.52
CA GLY A 163 63.64 -1.71 -11.97
C GLY A 163 62.61 -0.72 -12.56
N GLN A 164 61.72 -1.16 -13.44
CA GLN A 164 60.60 -0.36 -13.96
C GLN A 164 59.29 -0.70 -13.22
N GLY A 165 58.40 0.30 -13.06
CA GLY A 165 57.03 0.07 -12.57
C GLY A 165 56.94 -0.62 -11.20
N GLY A 166 57.75 -0.19 -10.22
CA GLY A 166 57.77 -0.80 -8.88
C GLY A 166 58.29 -2.25 -8.81
N CYS A 167 58.67 -2.85 -9.94
CA CYS A 167 59.09 -4.24 -10.05
C CYS A 167 60.62 -4.38 -10.18
N GLU A 168 61.28 -4.86 -9.12
CA GLU A 168 62.74 -5.05 -9.08
C GLU A 168 63.26 -6.09 -10.08
N ASN A 169 62.52 -7.18 -10.29
CA ASN A 169 62.94 -8.29 -11.17
C ASN A 169 62.31 -8.23 -12.58
N GLY A 170 61.60 -7.14 -12.90
CA GLY A 170 60.78 -7.05 -14.10
C GLY A 170 59.36 -7.58 -13.88
N GLY A 171 58.57 -7.60 -14.95
CA GLY A 171 57.19 -8.05 -14.92
C GLY A 171 56.41 -7.56 -16.14
N ILE A 172 55.11 -7.38 -15.98
CA ILE A 172 54.22 -6.80 -17.01
C ILE A 172 53.31 -5.74 -16.40
N ILE A 173 52.84 -4.81 -17.22
CA ILE A 173 51.74 -3.91 -16.90
C ILE A 173 50.59 -4.17 -17.87
N ILE A 174 49.38 -4.28 -17.33
CA ILE A 174 48.16 -4.51 -18.09
C ILE A 174 47.33 -3.23 -18.05
N HIS A 175 47.03 -2.68 -19.22
CA HIS A 175 46.14 -1.54 -19.40
C HIS A 175 44.77 -2.03 -19.88
N SER A 176 43.70 -1.41 -19.39
CA SER A 176 42.32 -1.65 -19.83
C SER A 176 41.56 -0.34 -19.98
N GLY A 177 40.66 -0.27 -20.95
CA GLY A 177 39.91 0.95 -21.25
C GLY A 177 39.03 0.82 -22.48
N LEU A 178 38.18 1.82 -22.67
CA LEU A 178 37.27 1.89 -23.81
C LEU A 178 37.97 2.55 -24.99
N ASP A 179 37.87 1.91 -26.15
CA ASP A 179 38.21 2.49 -27.46
C ASP A 179 37.14 3.53 -27.82
N ASP A 180 37.31 4.75 -27.30
CA ASP A 180 36.36 5.84 -27.44
C ASP A 180 36.29 6.35 -28.88
N ASN A 181 37.34 6.11 -29.67
CA ASN A 181 37.46 6.58 -31.04
C ASN A 181 37.24 5.49 -32.12
N ASP A 182 37.03 4.24 -31.70
CA ASP A 182 36.74 3.05 -32.52
C ASP A 182 37.83 2.76 -33.57
N ASN A 183 39.11 2.92 -33.19
CA ASN A 183 40.24 2.66 -34.07
C ASN A 183 40.91 1.29 -33.85
N GLY A 184 40.49 0.54 -32.83
CA GLY A 184 40.95 -0.80 -32.51
C GLY A 184 42.26 -0.87 -31.72
N GLU A 185 42.79 0.25 -31.24
CA GLU A 185 43.99 0.32 -30.40
C GLU A 185 43.67 0.99 -29.06
N LEU A 186 44.34 0.57 -27.97
CA LEU A 186 44.15 1.19 -26.66
C LEU A 186 45.17 2.31 -26.44
N GLU A 187 44.76 3.55 -26.66
CA GLU A 187 45.64 4.70 -26.61
C GLU A 187 45.84 5.22 -25.18
N SER A 188 46.90 6.02 -24.95
CA SER A 188 47.19 6.61 -23.63
C SER A 188 46.03 7.38 -23.01
N GLY A 189 45.15 8.00 -23.81
CA GLY A 189 44.00 8.75 -23.32
C GLY A 189 42.79 7.87 -22.96
N GLU A 190 42.76 6.65 -23.47
CA GLU A 190 41.65 5.69 -23.35
C GLU A 190 41.87 4.70 -22.21
N ARG A 191 43.11 4.57 -21.73
CA ARG A 191 43.48 3.71 -20.59
C ARG A 191 42.79 4.17 -19.31
N ALA A 192 41.76 3.43 -18.90
CA ALA A 192 41.01 3.67 -17.67
C ALA A 192 41.70 3.08 -16.43
N THR A 193 42.25 1.87 -16.55
CA THR A 193 42.90 1.16 -15.44
C THR A 193 44.22 0.55 -15.88
N SER A 194 45.24 0.62 -15.02
CA SER A 194 46.55 0.02 -15.23
C SER A 194 46.97 -0.78 -14.00
N VAL A 195 47.40 -2.02 -14.20
CA VAL A 195 47.81 -2.92 -13.12
C VAL A 195 49.19 -3.50 -13.42
N GLU A 196 50.12 -3.31 -12.50
CA GLU A 196 51.48 -3.87 -12.57
C GLU A 196 51.51 -5.26 -11.90
N ILE A 197 52.15 -6.23 -12.57
CA ILE A 197 52.35 -7.60 -12.09
C ILE A 197 53.85 -7.88 -12.13
N CYS A 198 54.47 -7.96 -10.95
CA CYS A 198 55.90 -8.18 -10.82
C CYS A 198 56.29 -9.66 -10.80
N ASP A 199 57.45 -9.96 -11.39
CA ASP A 199 58.06 -11.28 -11.31
C ASP A 199 58.59 -11.58 -9.91
N GLY A 200 58.46 -12.85 -9.51
CA GLY A 200 58.95 -13.35 -8.23
C GLY A 200 60.48 -13.45 -8.18
N LEU A 201 61.03 -13.59 -6.97
CA LEU A 201 62.45 -13.84 -6.81
C LEU A 201 62.80 -15.25 -7.33
N LEU A 202 63.90 -15.37 -8.06
CA LEU A 202 64.45 -16.68 -8.42
C LEU A 202 64.81 -17.46 -7.14
N GLY A 203 64.38 -18.72 -7.08
CA GLY A 203 64.70 -19.62 -5.97
C GLY A 203 66.19 -19.95 -5.88
N ALA A 204 66.66 -20.32 -4.70
CA ALA A 204 68.03 -20.80 -4.52
C ALA A 204 68.26 -22.10 -5.32
N ASN A 205 69.48 -22.26 -5.83
CA ASN A 205 69.89 -23.54 -6.42
C ASN A 205 69.81 -24.66 -5.38
N GLY A 206 69.52 -25.88 -5.85
CA GLY A 206 69.61 -27.07 -5.01
C GLY A 206 71.06 -27.33 -4.58
N ASN A 207 71.23 -28.03 -3.45
CA ASN A 207 72.57 -28.44 -3.01
C ASN A 207 73.19 -29.41 -4.02
N ASP A 208 74.50 -29.26 -4.25
CA ASP A 208 75.26 -30.21 -5.06
C ASP A 208 75.16 -31.63 -4.46
N GLY A 209 75.21 -32.64 -5.33
CA GLY A 209 75.25 -34.04 -4.91
C GLY A 209 76.51 -34.38 -4.13
N ALA A 210 76.44 -35.37 -3.23
CA ALA A 210 77.62 -35.85 -2.53
C ALA A 210 78.69 -36.33 -3.53
N ALA A 211 79.95 -35.97 -3.29
CA ALA A 211 81.07 -36.51 -4.06
C ALA A 211 81.06 -38.04 -3.99
N GLY A 212 81.31 -38.70 -5.13
CA GLY A 212 81.45 -40.16 -5.17
C GLY A 212 82.63 -40.61 -4.29
N THR A 213 82.54 -41.81 -3.72
CA THR A 213 83.68 -42.41 -3.00
C THR A 213 84.78 -42.77 -3.98
N ASP A 214 86.03 -42.55 -3.59
CA ASP A 214 87.19 -43.02 -4.35
C ASP A 214 87.10 -44.52 -4.64
N GLY A 215 87.59 -44.92 -5.81
CA GLY A 215 87.69 -46.34 -6.17
C GLY A 215 88.63 -47.09 -5.22
N ALA A 216 88.38 -48.38 -5.01
CA ALA A 216 89.26 -49.22 -4.19
C ALA A 216 90.71 -49.16 -4.72
N ALA A 217 91.69 -49.07 -3.80
CA ALA A 217 93.10 -49.11 -4.14
C ALA A 217 93.43 -50.40 -4.92
N GLY A 218 94.25 -50.27 -5.97
CA GLY A 218 94.74 -51.43 -6.71
C GLY A 218 95.65 -52.30 -5.84
N ASN A 219 95.62 -53.62 -6.06
CA ASN A 219 96.53 -54.53 -5.37
C ASN A 219 97.98 -54.29 -5.82
N ASP A 220 98.92 -54.32 -4.88
CA ASP A 220 100.35 -54.19 -5.16
C ASP A 220 100.84 -55.25 -6.17
N GLY A 221 101.77 -54.86 -7.04
CA GLY A 221 102.40 -55.77 -7.99
C GLY A 221 103.27 -56.81 -7.31
N GLN A 222 103.28 -58.04 -7.82
CA GLN A 222 104.13 -59.10 -7.27
C GLN A 222 105.62 -58.73 -7.39
N GLN A 223 106.39 -59.01 -6.34
CA GLN A 223 107.83 -58.74 -6.30
C GLN A 223 108.55 -59.49 -7.43
N GLY A 224 109.34 -58.76 -8.23
CA GLY A 224 110.10 -59.33 -9.35
C GLY A 224 111.13 -60.37 -8.90
N ALA A 225 111.34 -61.40 -9.73
CA ALA A 225 112.30 -62.46 -9.45
C ALA A 225 113.75 -61.91 -9.39
N PRO A 226 114.61 -62.41 -8.47
CA PRO A 226 115.99 -61.97 -8.38
C PRO A 226 116.79 -62.34 -9.65
N GLY A 227 117.62 -61.41 -10.13
CA GLY A 227 118.47 -61.60 -11.30
C GLY A 227 119.64 -62.55 -11.04
N VAL A 228 120.04 -63.31 -12.07
CA VAL A 228 121.19 -64.24 -12.03
C VAL A 228 122.49 -63.50 -12.36
N ASN A 229 123.55 -63.74 -11.58
CA ASN A 229 124.86 -63.09 -11.71
C ASN A 229 125.58 -63.56 -12.99
N GLY A 230 126.12 -62.61 -13.76
CA GLY A 230 126.86 -62.86 -15.01
C GLY A 230 128.28 -63.40 -14.80
N ALA A 231 128.70 -64.29 -15.70
CA ALA A 231 130.02 -64.92 -15.81
C ALA A 231 131.03 -64.05 -16.58
#